data_AF-A0A1F9SQM7-F1
#
_entry.id   AF-A0A1F9SQM7-F1
#
_cell.length_a   1.000
_cell.length_b   1.000
_cell.length_c   1.000
_cell.angle_alpha   90.00
_cell.angle_beta   90.00
_cell.angle_gamma   90.00
#
_symmetry.space_group_name_H-M   'P 1'
#
loop_
_entity.id
_entity.type
_entity.pdbx_description
1 polymer ?
#
loop_
_entity_poly.entity_id
_entity_poly.type
_entity_poly.pdbx_seq_one_letter_code
_entity_poly.pdbx_strand_id
1 'polypeptide(L)'
;MRQRPARKLVRLVLLLRAAWLVPVTLMALAYAVYSVFTLGHLMRYPAASALLEIFEAFFGVGLGAAFLFFVGRMWRKTWDLLLDRIYPEPSAVVWQAGWIALAVVLPFMVIWPKVKDLLRYAGEGANKGALAQLRLAAEEYKNARGFYPANLADLEAAGLVRKLPVLWDKRGAGFPHGPASGVSDGAEARDTGGWAYSAAGGGTPVIFIDCTHKDSRGNPWSSY
;
A
#
# COMPACT_ATOMS: atom_id res chain seq x y z
N MET A 1 13.87 33.18 -41.83
CA MET A 1 12.69 33.40 -40.94
C MET A 1 12.15 32.04 -40.53
N ARG A 2 11.96 31.74 -39.24
CA ARG A 2 11.33 30.46 -38.82
C ARG A 2 9.83 30.53 -39.11
N GLN A 3 9.31 29.54 -39.83
CA GLN A 3 7.87 29.44 -40.12
C GLN A 3 7.09 29.25 -38.81
N ARG A 4 5.99 30.00 -38.62
CA ARG A 4 5.13 29.83 -37.43
C ARG A 4 4.52 28.42 -37.44
N PRO A 5 4.60 27.64 -36.35
CA PRO A 5 3.99 26.32 -36.29
C PRO A 5 2.46 26.42 -36.35
N ALA A 6 1.81 25.33 -36.77
CA ALA A 6 0.36 25.24 -36.79
C ALA A 6 -0.21 25.44 -35.37
N ARG A 7 -1.28 26.25 -35.23
CA ARG A 7 -1.97 26.47 -33.94
C ARG A 7 -2.39 25.17 -33.24
N LYS A 8 -2.71 24.14 -34.03
CA LYS A 8 -3.05 22.80 -33.53
C LYS A 8 -1.90 22.18 -32.73
N LEU A 9 -0.65 22.35 -33.17
CA LEU A 9 0.54 21.86 -32.47
C LEU A 9 0.72 22.56 -31.12
N VAL A 10 0.57 23.89 -31.09
CA VAL A 10 0.68 24.68 -29.85
C VAL A 10 -0.35 24.21 -28.82
N ARG A 11 -1.61 24.05 -29.23
CA ARG A 11 -2.68 23.53 -28.35
C ARG A 11 -2.37 22.12 -27.83
N LEU A 12 -1.89 21.23 -28.68
CA LEU A 12 -1.52 19.86 -28.28
C LEU A 12 -0.40 19.88 -27.23
N VAL A 13 0.66 20.66 -27.44
CA VAL A 13 1.78 20.77 -26.49
C VAL A 13 1.31 21.35 -25.14
N LEU A 14 0.43 22.34 -25.15
CA LEU A 14 -0.15 22.91 -23.92
C LEU A 14 -0.99 21.89 -23.15
N LEU A 15 -1.84 21.12 -23.85
CA LEU A 15 -2.65 20.06 -23.23
C LEU A 15 -1.76 18.97 -22.61
N LEU A 16 -0.76 18.50 -23.36
CA LEU A 16 0.19 17.49 -22.84
C LEU A 16 0.96 18.01 -21.63
N ARG A 17 1.41 19.28 -21.66
CA ARG A 17 2.06 19.90 -20.50
C ARG A 17 1.14 19.95 -19.29
N ALA A 18 -0.10 20.41 -19.47
CA ALA A 18 -1.06 20.47 -18.38
C ALA A 18 -1.30 19.08 -17.75
N ALA A 19 -1.37 18.03 -18.57
CA ALA A 19 -1.65 16.66 -18.13
C ALA A 19 -0.65 16.11 -17.09
N TRP A 20 0.64 16.46 -17.17
CA TRP A 20 1.63 16.03 -16.17
C TRP A 20 2.05 17.15 -15.23
N LEU A 21 2.14 18.39 -15.69
CA LEU A 21 2.65 19.49 -14.88
C LEU A 21 1.69 19.82 -13.74
N VAL A 22 0.37 19.74 -13.94
CA VAL A 22 -0.60 19.98 -12.87
C VAL A 22 -0.48 18.94 -11.76
N PRO A 23 -0.55 17.61 -12.01
CA PRO A 23 -0.33 16.61 -10.96
C PRO A 23 1.02 16.74 -10.26
N VAL A 24 2.10 16.97 -11.01
CA VAL A 24 3.45 17.15 -10.44
C VAL A 24 3.52 18.39 -9.56
N THR A 25 2.85 19.49 -9.94
CA THR A 25 2.77 20.71 -9.12
C THR A 25 2.03 20.44 -7.81
N LEU A 26 0.88 19.75 -7.86
CA LEU A 26 0.12 19.41 -6.67
C LEU A 26 0.91 18.48 -5.73
N MET A 27 1.61 17.50 -6.28
CA MET A 27 2.48 16.61 -5.50
C MET A 27 3.64 17.38 -4.87
N ALA A 28 4.27 18.31 -5.61
CA ALA A 28 5.34 19.17 -5.10
C ALA A 28 4.86 20.03 -3.93
N LEU A 29 3.68 20.64 -4.06
CA LEU A 29 3.07 21.46 -3.02
C LEU A 29 2.71 20.62 -1.80
N ALA A 30 2.05 19.47 -1.98
CA ALA A 30 1.69 18.58 -0.88
C ALA A 30 2.94 18.10 -0.12
N TYR A 31 3.99 17.72 -0.83
CA TYR A 31 5.26 17.31 -0.23
C TYR A 31 5.92 18.46 0.56
N ALA A 32 6.02 19.65 -0.04
CA ALA A 32 6.61 20.81 0.62
C ALA A 32 5.84 21.20 1.89
N VAL A 33 4.50 21.23 1.84
CA VAL A 33 3.64 21.50 3.00
C VAL A 33 3.83 20.45 4.08
N TYR A 34 3.84 19.17 3.72
CA TYR A 34 4.06 18.06 4.66
C TYR A 34 5.44 18.15 5.34
N SER A 35 6.50 18.44 4.59
CA SER A 35 7.85 18.57 5.14
C SER A 35 7.98 19.77 6.07
N VAL A 36 7.39 20.92 5.73
CA VAL A 36 7.38 22.12 6.59
C VAL A 36 6.57 21.83 7.87
N PHE A 37 5.41 21.18 7.75
CA PHE A 37 4.59 20.80 8.89
C PHE A 37 5.35 19.84 9.83
N THR A 38 5.96 18.79 9.28
CA THR A 38 6.75 17.81 10.04
C THR A 38 7.92 18.48 10.75
N LEU A 39 8.66 19.34 10.06
CA LEU A 39 9.77 20.09 10.65
C LEU A 39 9.28 20.98 11.82
N GLY A 40 8.18 21.71 11.61
CA GLY A 40 7.59 22.55 12.65
C GLY A 40 7.10 21.76 13.86
N HIS A 41 6.54 20.57 13.63
CA HIS A 41 6.13 19.66 14.70
C HIS A 41 7.33 19.16 15.52
N LEU A 42 8.39 18.68 14.85
CA LEU A 42 9.62 18.20 15.50
C LEU A 42 10.35 19.30 16.28
N MET A 43 10.37 20.53 15.76
CA MET A 43 10.93 21.68 16.48
C MET A 43 10.15 22.03 17.74
N ARG A 44 8.83 21.79 17.76
CA ARG A 44 7.96 22.08 18.91
C ARG A 44 8.03 20.99 19.98
N TYR A 45 8.25 19.75 19.59
CA TYR A 45 8.27 18.59 20.49
C TYR A 45 9.53 17.73 20.24
N PRO A 46 10.73 18.21 20.61
CA PRO A 46 11.96 17.49 20.34
C PRO A 46 12.03 16.20 21.18
N ALA A 47 11.94 15.05 20.51
CA ALA A 47 12.25 13.76 21.12
C ALA A 47 13.77 13.55 21.21
N ALA A 48 14.24 12.66 22.10
CA ALA A 48 15.66 12.34 22.21
C ALA A 48 16.26 11.71 20.92
N SER A 49 15.43 11.11 20.06
CA SER A 49 15.79 10.59 18.73
C SER A 49 15.71 11.64 17.61
N ALA A 50 15.36 12.90 17.92
CA ALA A 50 14.91 13.85 16.91
C ALA A 50 16.00 14.37 15.98
N LEU A 51 17.30 14.20 16.25
CA LEU A 51 18.34 14.78 15.38
C LEU A 51 18.27 14.24 13.95
N LEU A 52 18.16 12.91 13.78
CA LEU A 52 18.05 12.32 12.44
C LEU A 52 16.75 12.75 11.76
N GLU A 53 15.64 12.71 12.49
CA GLU A 53 14.31 13.11 11.98
C GLU A 53 14.27 14.59 11.57
N ILE A 54 14.94 15.46 12.32
CA ILE A 54 15.09 16.89 12.01
C ILE A 54 15.91 17.06 10.73
N PHE A 55 17.05 16.34 10.59
CA PHE A 55 17.85 16.38 9.36
C PHE A 55 17.04 15.90 8.14
N GLU A 56 16.29 14.81 8.28
CA GLU A 56 15.40 14.30 7.23
C GLU A 56 14.32 15.31 6.86
N ALA A 57 13.68 15.93 7.86
CA ALA A 57 12.66 16.95 7.63
C ALA A 57 13.24 18.20 6.94
N PHE A 58 14.42 18.68 7.34
CA PHE A 58 15.13 19.77 6.66
C PHE A 58 15.47 19.42 5.22
N PHE A 59 16.00 18.22 4.98
CA PHE A 59 16.29 17.74 3.63
C PHE A 59 15.01 17.68 2.80
N GLY A 60 13.90 17.21 3.38
CA GLY A 60 12.59 17.19 2.74
C GLY A 60 12.09 18.59 2.36
N VAL A 61 12.22 19.57 3.25
CA VAL A 61 11.89 20.98 2.94
C VAL A 61 12.76 21.50 1.79
N GLY A 62 14.07 21.24 1.82
CA GLY A 62 15.00 21.64 0.77
C GLY A 62 14.64 21.03 -0.59
N LEU A 63 14.35 19.73 -0.63
CA LEU A 63 13.88 19.04 -1.83
C LEU A 63 12.54 19.58 -2.32
N GLY A 64 11.58 19.83 -1.43
CA GLY A 64 10.29 20.41 -1.77
C GLY A 64 10.43 21.79 -2.41
N ALA A 65 11.28 22.65 -1.84
CA ALA A 65 11.58 23.97 -2.39
C ALA A 65 12.26 23.88 -3.77
N ALA A 66 13.26 23.01 -3.93
CA ALA A 66 13.91 22.78 -5.21
C ALA A 66 12.91 22.30 -6.27
N PHE A 67 12.03 21.37 -5.91
CA PHE A 67 11.04 20.82 -6.83
C PHE A 67 10.01 21.89 -7.26
N LEU A 68 9.52 22.70 -6.31
CA LEU A 68 8.65 23.84 -6.62
C LEU A 68 9.34 24.88 -7.51
N PHE A 69 10.63 25.15 -7.31
CA PHE A 69 11.40 26.04 -8.18
C PHE A 69 11.43 25.54 -9.63
N PHE A 70 11.72 24.25 -9.85
CA PHE A 70 11.73 23.67 -11.19
C PHE A 70 10.34 23.67 -11.84
N VAL A 71 9.30 23.31 -11.08
CA VAL A 71 7.91 23.36 -11.54
C VAL A 71 7.52 24.79 -11.92
N GLY A 72 7.86 25.78 -11.11
CA GLY A 72 7.65 27.20 -11.41
C GLY A 72 8.34 27.65 -12.69
N ARG A 73 9.59 27.21 -12.92
CA ARG A 73 10.31 27.47 -14.17
C ARG A 73 9.61 26.85 -15.39
N MET A 74 9.03 25.66 -15.25
CA MET A 74 8.27 25.01 -16.31
C MET A 74 6.93 25.70 -16.59
N TRP A 75 6.24 26.19 -15.55
CA TRP A 75 5.05 27.03 -15.69
C TRP A 75 5.36 28.34 -16.41
N ARG A 76 6.48 29.02 -16.10
CA ARG A 76 6.90 30.23 -16.82
C ARG A 76 7.06 29.97 -18.32
N LYS A 77 7.74 28.89 -18.71
CA LYS A 77 7.87 28.51 -20.14
C LYS A 77 6.51 28.16 -20.77
N THR A 78 5.58 27.63 -19.99
CA THR A 78 4.23 27.29 -20.47
C THR A 78 3.40 28.55 -20.68
N TRP A 79 3.57 29.55 -19.81
CA TRP A 79 2.97 30.86 -19.96
C TRP A 79 3.52 31.61 -21.18
N ASP A 80 4.83 31.54 -21.42
CA ASP A 80 5.44 32.15 -22.61
C ASP A 80 4.95 31.50 -23.92
N LEU A 81 4.64 30.19 -23.91
CA LEU A 81 3.97 29.51 -25.03
C LEU A 81 2.51 29.96 -25.18
N LEU A 82 1.79 30.12 -24.07
CA LEU A 82 0.39 30.56 -24.07
C LEU A 82 0.24 31.99 -24.61
N LEU A 83 1.22 32.86 -24.31
CA LEU A 83 1.28 34.25 -24.75
C LEU A 83 1.93 34.44 -26.13
N ASP A 84 2.17 33.35 -26.89
CA ASP A 84 2.83 33.37 -28.21
C ASP A 84 4.22 34.07 -28.22
N ARG A 85 4.89 34.17 -27.06
CA ARG A 85 6.26 34.73 -26.94
C ARG A 85 7.31 33.74 -27.42
N ILE A 86 7.02 32.44 -27.27
CA ILE A 86 7.88 31.33 -27.69
C ILE A 86 7.00 30.36 -28.49
N TYR A 87 7.60 29.69 -29.48
CA TYR A 87 6.93 28.64 -30.25
C TYR A 87 7.51 27.26 -29.91
N PRO A 88 6.68 26.22 -29.79
CA PRO A 88 7.18 24.88 -29.50
C PRO A 88 7.88 24.30 -30.73
N GLU A 89 9.03 23.67 -30.50
CA GLU A 89 9.69 22.85 -31.52
C GLU A 89 8.90 21.55 -31.74
N PRO A 90 8.91 20.94 -32.93
CA PRO A 90 8.22 19.67 -33.18
C PRO A 90 8.64 18.54 -32.21
N SER A 91 9.90 18.54 -31.80
CA SER A 91 10.46 17.63 -30.78
C SER A 91 9.81 17.80 -29.40
N ALA A 92 9.16 18.94 -29.11
CA ALA A 92 8.55 19.20 -27.83
C ALA A 92 7.45 18.19 -27.48
N VAL A 93 6.72 17.67 -28.47
CA VAL A 93 5.68 16.64 -28.26
C VAL A 93 6.31 15.35 -27.72
N VAL A 94 7.41 14.89 -28.33
CA VAL A 94 8.15 13.69 -27.88
C VAL A 94 8.68 13.88 -26.47
N TRP A 95 9.24 15.07 -26.18
CA TRP A 95 9.69 15.39 -24.83
C TRP A 95 8.55 15.41 -23.81
N GLN A 96 7.37 15.96 -24.14
CA GLN A 96 6.23 15.93 -23.22
C GLN A 96 5.74 14.51 -22.96
N ALA A 97 5.67 13.66 -24.00
CA ALA A 97 5.32 12.26 -23.85
C ALA A 97 6.33 11.52 -22.94
N GLY A 98 7.63 11.79 -23.11
CA GLY A 98 8.68 11.27 -22.23
C GLY A 98 8.50 11.70 -20.77
N TRP A 99 8.17 12.97 -20.52
CA TRP A 99 7.90 13.45 -19.16
C TRP A 99 6.64 12.84 -18.55
N ILE A 100 5.57 12.67 -19.31
CA ILE A 100 4.35 11.97 -18.85
C ILE A 100 4.70 10.54 -18.45
N ALA A 101 5.40 9.80 -19.32
CA ALA A 101 5.82 8.44 -19.03
C ALA A 101 6.68 8.39 -17.76
N LEU A 102 7.64 9.29 -17.60
CA LEU A 102 8.49 9.36 -16.42
C LEU A 102 7.70 9.69 -15.15
N ALA A 103 6.77 10.65 -15.23
CA ALA A 103 5.94 11.10 -14.11
C ALA A 103 4.93 10.03 -13.66
N VAL A 104 4.60 9.05 -14.50
CA VAL A 104 3.74 7.91 -14.13
C VAL A 104 4.57 6.72 -13.68
N VAL A 105 5.58 6.34 -14.47
CA VAL A 105 6.36 5.12 -14.26
C VAL A 105 7.26 5.22 -13.04
N LEU A 106 7.98 6.34 -12.83
CA LEU A 106 8.89 6.44 -11.68
C LEU A 106 8.14 6.38 -10.35
N PRO A 107 7.07 7.19 -10.12
CA PRO A 107 6.32 7.06 -8.87
C PRO A 107 5.72 5.67 -8.74
N PHE A 108 5.20 5.07 -9.80
CA PHE A 108 4.70 3.70 -9.75
C PHE A 108 5.79 2.72 -9.28
N MET A 109 7.00 2.75 -9.85
CA MET A 109 8.09 1.85 -9.44
C MET A 109 8.56 2.06 -8.00
N VAL A 110 8.53 3.30 -7.51
CA VAL A 110 8.95 3.63 -6.14
C VAL A 110 7.86 3.35 -5.11
N ILE A 111 6.61 3.63 -5.45
CA ILE A 111 5.45 3.53 -4.55
C ILE A 111 4.91 2.11 -4.52
N TRP A 112 4.93 1.37 -5.64
CA TRP A 112 4.34 0.04 -5.74
C TRP A 112 4.89 -0.98 -4.71
N PRO A 113 6.21 -1.08 -4.43
CA PRO A 113 6.71 -1.94 -3.36
C PRO A 113 6.08 -1.61 -2.00
N LYS A 114 5.97 -0.32 -1.65
CA LYS A 114 5.36 0.13 -0.39
C LYS A 114 3.87 -0.15 -0.34
N VAL A 115 3.17 0.01 -1.47
CA VAL A 115 1.75 -0.35 -1.59
C VAL A 115 1.57 -1.85 -1.41
N LYS A 116 2.45 -2.68 -1.99
CA LYS A 116 2.42 -4.13 -1.76
C LYS A 116 2.63 -4.48 -0.30
N ASP A 117 3.57 -3.82 0.39
CA ASP A 117 3.79 -4.04 1.82
C ASP A 117 2.57 -3.65 2.67
N LEU A 118 1.91 -2.53 2.33
CA LEU A 118 0.67 -2.11 2.99
C LEU A 118 -0.47 -3.09 2.74
N LEU A 119 -0.65 -3.55 1.50
CA LEU A 119 -1.65 -4.55 1.14
C LEU A 119 -1.39 -5.88 1.84
N ARG A 120 -0.11 -6.29 1.95
CA ARG A 120 0.31 -7.44 2.74
C ARG A 120 -0.10 -7.23 4.19
N TYR A 121 0.38 -6.18 4.85
CA TYR A 121 0.06 -5.88 6.25
C TYR A 121 -1.45 -5.86 6.53
N ALA A 122 -2.25 -5.24 5.66
CA ALA A 122 -3.71 -5.23 5.79
C ALA A 122 -4.32 -6.63 5.69
N GLY A 123 -3.88 -7.44 4.72
CA GLY A 123 -4.32 -8.84 4.59
C GLY A 123 -3.87 -9.71 5.77
N GLU A 124 -2.68 -9.46 6.33
CA GLU A 124 -2.21 -10.14 7.53
C GLU A 124 -3.11 -9.87 8.73
N GLY A 125 -3.50 -8.60 8.91
CA GLY A 125 -4.46 -8.19 9.93
C GLY A 125 -5.83 -8.87 9.75
N ALA A 126 -6.31 -8.98 8.51
CA ALA A 126 -7.57 -9.68 8.21
C ALA A 126 -7.50 -11.16 8.57
N ASN A 127 -6.43 -11.87 8.19
CA ASN A 127 -6.24 -13.29 8.52
C ASN A 127 -6.16 -13.52 10.04
N LYS A 128 -5.42 -12.67 10.76
CA LYS A 128 -5.33 -12.72 12.24
C LYS A 128 -6.68 -12.44 12.90
N GLY A 129 -7.44 -11.49 12.36
CA GLY A 129 -8.80 -11.20 12.82
C GLY A 129 -9.74 -12.39 12.63
N ALA A 130 -9.69 -13.04 11.46
CA ALA A 130 -10.45 -14.27 11.20
C ALA A 130 -10.06 -15.41 12.16
N LEU A 131 -8.77 -15.59 12.43
CA LEU A 131 -8.30 -16.57 13.41
C LEU A 131 -8.87 -16.31 14.81
N ALA A 132 -8.84 -15.05 15.27
CA ALA A 132 -9.42 -14.66 16.56
C ALA A 132 -10.93 -14.92 16.61
N GLN A 133 -11.65 -14.68 15.51
CA GLN A 133 -13.09 -14.99 15.41
C GLN A 133 -13.36 -16.49 15.52
N LEU A 134 -12.57 -17.34 14.86
CA LEU A 134 -12.71 -18.80 14.95
C LEU A 134 -12.47 -19.31 16.38
N ARG A 135 -11.47 -18.75 17.07
CA ARG A 135 -11.20 -19.09 18.49
C ARG A 135 -12.34 -18.66 19.40
N LEU A 136 -12.86 -17.46 19.20
CA LEU A 136 -14.02 -16.99 19.96
C LEU A 136 -15.24 -17.89 19.73
N ALA A 137 -15.51 -18.27 18.47
CA ALA A 137 -16.60 -19.19 18.15
C ALA A 137 -16.41 -20.58 18.77
N ALA A 138 -15.18 -21.09 18.86
CA ALA A 138 -14.89 -22.34 19.54
C ALA A 138 -15.14 -22.26 21.06
N GLU A 139 -14.81 -21.15 21.71
CA GLU A 139 -15.16 -20.91 23.12
C GLU A 139 -16.67 -20.78 23.31
N GLU A 140 -17.38 -20.08 22.42
CA GLU A 140 -18.84 -19.98 22.47
C GLU A 140 -19.50 -21.35 22.29
N TYR A 141 -18.99 -22.17 21.37
CA TYR A 141 -19.44 -23.56 21.17
C TYR A 141 -19.30 -24.37 22.46
N LYS A 142 -18.15 -24.27 23.13
CA LYS A 142 -17.91 -24.93 24.42
C LYS A 142 -18.87 -24.43 25.50
N ASN A 143 -19.09 -23.12 25.60
CA ASN A 143 -20.00 -22.55 26.59
C ASN A 143 -21.43 -23.05 26.37
N ALA A 144 -21.85 -23.24 25.12
CA ALA A 144 -23.18 -23.74 24.78
C ALA A 144 -23.35 -25.25 24.98
N ARG A 145 -22.31 -26.05 24.69
CA ARG A 145 -22.41 -27.53 24.63
C ARG A 145 -21.67 -28.27 25.74
N GLY A 146 -20.82 -27.60 26.50
CA GLY A 146 -19.96 -28.18 27.54
C GLY A 146 -18.67 -28.82 27.02
N PHE A 147 -18.44 -28.85 25.70
CA PHE A 147 -17.25 -29.42 25.06
C PHE A 147 -16.87 -28.62 23.81
N TYR A 148 -15.59 -28.60 23.45
CA TYR A 148 -15.10 -27.98 22.22
C TYR A 148 -15.53 -28.76 20.98
N PRO A 149 -15.63 -28.12 19.80
CA PRO A 149 -16.03 -28.81 18.56
C PRO A 149 -15.05 -29.94 18.20
N ALA A 150 -15.52 -30.98 17.50
CA ALA A 150 -14.62 -32.05 17.04
C ALA A 150 -13.79 -31.59 15.83
N ASN A 151 -14.33 -30.67 15.04
CA ASN A 151 -13.70 -30.06 13.88
C ASN A 151 -14.29 -28.66 13.63
N LEU A 152 -13.68 -27.84 12.78
CA LEU A 152 -14.18 -26.48 12.53
C LEU A 152 -15.51 -26.43 11.75
N ALA A 153 -15.92 -27.48 11.04
CA ALA A 153 -17.22 -27.51 10.36
C ALA A 153 -18.39 -27.59 11.35
N ASP A 154 -18.16 -28.09 12.56
CA ASP A 154 -19.17 -28.07 13.64
C ASP A 154 -19.56 -26.62 14.02
N LEU A 155 -18.63 -25.65 13.89
CA LEU A 155 -18.92 -24.24 14.13
C LEU A 155 -19.87 -23.65 13.08
N GLU A 156 -19.72 -24.07 11.82
CA GLU A 156 -20.66 -23.70 10.75
C GLU A 156 -22.02 -24.35 10.97
N ALA A 157 -22.04 -25.64 11.29
CA ALA A 157 -23.28 -26.38 11.55
C ALA A 157 -24.05 -25.84 12.76
N ALA A 158 -23.35 -25.31 13.78
CA ALA A 158 -23.94 -24.65 14.93
C ALA A 158 -24.38 -23.20 14.65
N GLY A 159 -24.08 -22.64 13.48
CA GLY A 159 -24.41 -21.26 13.12
C GLY A 159 -23.57 -20.18 13.82
N LEU A 160 -22.50 -20.57 14.52
CA LEU A 160 -21.57 -19.64 15.19
C LEU A 160 -20.67 -18.92 14.18
N VAL A 161 -20.43 -19.58 13.04
CA VAL A 161 -19.74 -19.00 11.90
C VAL A 161 -20.57 -19.26 10.66
N ARG A 162 -20.87 -18.23 9.86
CA ARG A 162 -21.68 -18.41 8.64
C ARG A 162 -20.99 -19.32 7.61
N LYS A 163 -19.68 -19.14 7.47
CA LYS A 163 -18.78 -19.91 6.61
C LYS A 163 -17.35 -19.65 7.07
N LEU A 164 -16.48 -20.65 6.99
CA LEU A 164 -15.07 -20.53 7.29
C LEU A 164 -14.46 -19.37 6.48
N PRO A 165 -13.79 -18.41 7.14
CA PRO A 165 -13.18 -17.29 6.46
C PRO A 165 -12.14 -17.78 5.45
N VAL A 166 -12.10 -17.14 4.28
CA VAL A 166 -11.10 -17.43 3.26
C VAL A 166 -9.83 -16.67 3.62
N LEU A 167 -8.74 -17.41 3.82
CA LEU A 167 -7.40 -16.85 3.97
C LEU A 167 -6.87 -16.36 2.63
N TRP A 168 -5.96 -15.38 2.67
CA TRP A 168 -5.18 -14.91 1.50
C TRP A 168 -6.03 -14.31 0.36
N ASP A 169 -7.19 -13.72 0.68
CA ASP A 169 -8.13 -13.17 -0.30
C ASP A 169 -7.61 -11.94 -1.07
N LYS A 170 -6.60 -11.25 -0.53
CA LYS A 170 -6.01 -10.05 -1.14
C LYS A 170 -5.02 -10.41 -2.25
N ARG A 171 -5.55 -10.56 -3.47
CA ARG A 171 -4.72 -10.67 -4.69
C ARG A 171 -3.74 -9.50 -4.78
N GLY A 172 -2.49 -9.80 -5.12
CA GLY A 172 -1.42 -8.81 -5.28
C GLY A 172 -0.68 -8.44 -4.00
N ALA A 173 -1.14 -8.89 -2.82
CA ALA A 173 -0.45 -8.71 -1.54
C ALA A 173 0.84 -9.55 -1.40
N GLY A 174 1.08 -10.49 -2.32
CA GLY A 174 2.29 -11.32 -2.32
C GLY A 174 2.32 -12.37 -1.21
N PHE A 175 1.16 -12.88 -0.80
CA PHE A 175 1.09 -14.03 0.11
C PHE A 175 1.67 -15.29 -0.56
N PRO A 176 2.25 -16.21 0.24
CA PRO A 176 2.85 -17.44 -0.27
C PRO A 176 1.82 -18.41 -0.86
N HIS A 177 0.57 -18.32 -0.41
CA HIS A 177 -0.53 -19.19 -0.79
C HIS A 177 -1.64 -18.43 -1.52
N GLY A 178 -2.39 -19.14 -2.35
CA GLY A 178 -3.64 -18.65 -2.94
C GLY A 178 -4.80 -18.68 -1.94
N PRO A 179 -5.96 -18.11 -2.30
CA PRO A 179 -7.11 -18.11 -1.41
C PRO A 179 -7.52 -19.53 -0.98
N ALA A 180 -7.63 -19.76 0.33
CA ALA A 180 -7.92 -21.09 0.89
C ALA A 180 -8.82 -21.00 2.12
N SER A 181 -9.70 -21.99 2.29
CA SER A 181 -10.54 -22.16 3.49
C SER A 181 -10.60 -23.61 3.96
N GLY A 182 -9.72 -24.46 3.43
CA GLY A 182 -9.61 -25.86 3.86
C GLY A 182 -9.11 -25.96 5.29
N VAL A 183 -9.43 -27.07 5.94
CA VAL A 183 -9.01 -27.37 7.31
C VAL A 183 -8.14 -28.63 7.28
N SER A 184 -6.95 -28.56 7.86
CA SER A 184 -6.10 -29.72 8.10
C SER A 184 -6.18 -30.14 9.57
N ASP A 185 -6.22 -31.44 9.82
CA ASP A 185 -6.16 -31.99 11.18
C ASP A 185 -4.70 -32.20 11.59
N GLY A 186 -4.35 -31.70 12.78
CA GLY A 186 -3.03 -31.91 13.37
C GLY A 186 -2.50 -30.71 14.15
N ALA A 187 -1.52 -30.96 15.02
CA ALA A 187 -0.87 -29.94 15.84
C ALA A 187 0.34 -29.27 15.14
N GLU A 188 0.79 -29.80 14.02
CA GLU A 188 1.99 -29.34 13.30
C GLU A 188 1.61 -28.68 11.97
N ALA A 189 2.32 -27.61 11.62
CA ALA A 189 2.14 -26.93 10.34
C ALA A 189 2.72 -27.76 9.18
N ARG A 190 1.89 -27.97 8.16
CA ARG A 190 2.17 -28.68 6.90
C ARG A 190 2.26 -27.74 5.69
N ASP A 191 2.10 -26.44 5.91
CA ASP A 191 2.17 -25.40 4.88
C ASP A 191 1.11 -25.53 3.78
N THR A 192 -0.11 -25.92 4.15
CA THR A 192 -1.23 -26.02 3.19
C THR A 192 -1.82 -24.66 2.79
N GLY A 193 -1.52 -23.61 3.57
CA GLY A 193 -2.17 -22.31 3.46
C GLY A 193 -3.60 -22.29 4.01
N GLY A 194 -4.10 -23.40 4.57
CA GLY A 194 -5.44 -23.48 5.15
C GLY A 194 -5.49 -23.09 6.62
N TRP A 195 -6.63 -23.40 7.23
CA TRP A 195 -6.77 -23.49 8.67
C TRP A 195 -6.23 -24.83 9.14
N ALA A 196 -5.70 -24.89 10.34
CA ALA A 196 -5.42 -26.14 11.03
C ALA A 196 -6.18 -26.20 12.35
N TYR A 197 -6.59 -27.42 12.72
CA TYR A 197 -7.32 -27.71 13.93
C TYR A 197 -6.72 -28.93 14.64
N SER A 198 -6.52 -28.80 15.95
CA SER A 198 -6.09 -29.92 16.80
C SER A 198 -6.85 -29.93 18.11
N ALA A 199 -7.76 -30.89 18.26
CA ALA A 199 -8.38 -31.20 19.54
C ALA A 199 -7.43 -32.11 20.34
N ALA A 200 -6.50 -31.52 21.07
CA ALA A 200 -5.57 -32.28 21.91
C ALA A 200 -6.31 -32.87 23.13
N GLY A 201 -6.79 -34.12 23.01
CA GLY A 201 -7.12 -35.00 24.14
C GLY A 201 -8.11 -34.46 25.19
N GLY A 202 -9.07 -33.62 24.79
CA GLY A 202 -10.07 -33.01 25.70
C GLY A 202 -9.67 -31.65 26.30
N GLY A 203 -8.48 -31.14 25.96
CA GLY A 203 -8.06 -29.77 26.30
C GLY A 203 -8.63 -28.70 25.35
N THR A 204 -8.19 -27.46 25.55
CA THR A 204 -8.48 -26.35 24.64
C THR A 204 -7.87 -26.64 23.26
N PRO A 205 -8.66 -26.61 22.17
CA PRO A 205 -8.16 -26.92 20.85
C PRO A 205 -7.18 -25.85 20.39
N VAL A 206 -6.20 -26.27 19.59
CA VAL A 206 -5.30 -25.37 18.89
C VAL A 206 -5.90 -25.11 17.51
N ILE A 207 -6.27 -23.86 17.26
CA ILE A 207 -6.69 -23.36 15.95
C ILE A 207 -5.59 -22.45 15.47
N PHE A 208 -5.02 -22.68 14.30
CA PHE A 208 -3.94 -21.86 13.75
C PHE A 208 -4.01 -21.79 12.23
N ILE A 209 -3.15 -20.97 11.63
CA ILE A 209 -2.99 -20.89 10.18
C ILE A 209 -1.90 -21.89 9.77
N ASP A 210 -2.25 -22.85 8.92
CA ASP A 210 -1.36 -23.91 8.46
C ASP A 210 -0.37 -23.39 7.41
N CYS A 211 0.63 -22.63 7.85
CA CYS A 211 1.60 -21.97 7.00
C CYS A 211 2.96 -21.89 7.72
N THR A 212 4.02 -22.35 7.06
CA THR A 212 5.39 -22.33 7.61
C THR A 212 6.13 -21.02 7.30
N HIS A 213 5.55 -20.18 6.44
CA HIS A 213 6.08 -18.88 6.09
C HIS A 213 5.95 -17.89 7.25
N LYS A 214 6.71 -16.79 7.16
CA LYS A 214 6.69 -15.69 8.14
C LYS A 214 5.77 -14.57 7.70
N ASP A 215 5.17 -13.89 8.66
CA ASP A 215 4.45 -12.63 8.47
C ASP A 215 5.42 -11.46 8.22
N SER A 216 4.91 -10.24 8.02
CA SER A 216 5.72 -9.05 7.75
C SER A 216 6.61 -8.64 8.93
N ARG A 217 6.42 -9.24 10.11
CA ARG A 217 7.21 -9.01 11.33
C ARG A 217 8.17 -10.16 11.63
N GLY A 218 8.23 -11.18 10.79
CA GLY A 218 9.13 -12.31 10.93
C GLY A 218 8.60 -13.45 11.81
N ASN A 219 7.34 -13.39 12.27
CA ASN A 219 6.73 -14.45 13.06
C ASN A 219 6.16 -15.54 12.13
N PRO A 220 6.39 -16.83 12.41
CA PRO A 220 5.79 -17.89 11.62
C PRO A 220 4.26 -17.89 11.79
N TRP A 221 3.52 -18.06 10.70
CA TRP A 221 2.06 -18.01 10.71
C TRP A 221 1.41 -19.03 11.65
N SER A 222 2.01 -20.21 11.76
CA SER A 222 1.59 -21.27 12.66
C SER A 222 1.78 -20.98 14.15
N SER A 223 2.52 -19.91 14.51
CA SER A 223 2.67 -19.49 15.91
C SER A 223 1.51 -18.63 16.42
N TYR A 224 0.66 -18.13 15.53
CA TYR A 224 -0.50 -17.33 15.91
C TYR A 224 -1.59 -18.20 16.47
#